data_AF-A0A5C6LTE9-F1
#
_entry.id   AF-A0A5C6LTE9-F1
#
_cell.length_a   1.000
_cell.length_b   1.000
_cell.length_c   1.000
_cell.angle_alpha   90.00
_cell.angle_beta   90.00
_cell.angle_gamma   90.00
#
_symmetry.space_group_name_H-M   'P 1'
#
loop_
_entity.id
_entity.type
_entity.pdbx_description
1 polymer ?
#
loop_
_entity_poly.entity_id
_entity_poly.type
_entity_poly.pdbx_seq_one_letter_code
_entity_poly.pdbx_strand_id
1 'polypeptide(L)'
;MHILSVEHEHFSLVIALADGRDGAEFEEVVQTAGQRHLATNLVTAYVCSVGKCIFRIWNRKNHSFEETSILQANYPVIFDKIRYKFTLSFHREVLHPSVYTKLESLENIFQMQKTKENSYVSPAVLDFRDEPGDFELILHYQFRTIPQRVSFKFQVYPVNLDFKRDLPAMQRSVEVIHPRYLLIT
;
A
#
# COMPACT_ATOMS: atom_id res chain seq x y z
N MET A 1 -11.07 -9.46 -6.15
CA MET A 1 -11.34 -8.08 -6.66
C MET A 1 -10.02 -7.36 -6.82
N HIS A 2 -9.77 -6.69 -7.95
CA HIS A 2 -8.57 -5.86 -8.16
C HIS A 2 -8.79 -4.50 -7.50
N ILE A 3 -7.77 -3.95 -6.83
CA ILE A 3 -7.87 -2.71 -6.05
C ILE A 3 -6.91 -1.63 -6.56
N LEU A 4 -5.66 -1.99 -6.86
CA LEU A 4 -4.64 -1.08 -7.36
C LEU A 4 -3.86 -1.74 -8.49
N SER A 5 -3.60 -1.02 -9.57
CA SER A 5 -2.47 -1.32 -10.45
C SER A 5 -1.51 -0.14 -10.54
N VAL A 6 -0.23 -0.49 -10.66
CA VAL A 6 0.86 0.44 -10.94
C VAL A 6 1.55 -0.06 -12.19
N GLU A 7 1.59 0.78 -13.22
CA GLU A 7 2.37 0.55 -14.42
C GLU A 7 3.63 1.41 -14.39
N HIS A 8 4.77 0.78 -14.62
CA HIS A 8 6.08 1.41 -14.72
C HIS A 8 6.79 0.88 -15.97
N GLU A 9 7.74 1.64 -16.52
CA GLU A 9 8.47 1.22 -17.74
C GLU A 9 9.21 -0.12 -17.58
N HIS A 10 9.56 -0.50 -16.34
CA HIS A 10 10.32 -1.72 -16.03
C HIS A 10 9.50 -2.85 -15.40
N PHE A 11 8.31 -2.56 -14.86
CA PHE A 11 7.52 -3.53 -14.13
C PHE A 11 6.05 -3.10 -14.01
N SER A 12 5.19 -4.03 -13.61
CA SER A 12 3.84 -3.76 -13.14
C SER A 12 3.60 -4.36 -11.76
N LEU A 13 2.83 -3.67 -10.93
CA LEU A 13 2.37 -4.15 -9.64
C LEU A 13 0.85 -4.16 -9.62
N VAL A 14 0.27 -5.29 -9.26
CA VAL A 14 -1.17 -5.45 -9.07
C VAL A 14 -1.45 -5.84 -7.63
N ILE A 15 -2.34 -5.11 -6.96
CA ILE A 15 -2.87 -5.46 -5.64
C ILE A 15 -4.34 -5.81 -5.79
N ALA A 16 -4.69 -7.03 -5.40
CA ALA A 16 -6.05 -7.54 -5.40
C ALA A 16 -6.39 -8.14 -4.03
N LEU A 17 -7.67 -8.35 -3.75
CA LEU A 17 -8.10 -9.20 -2.64
C LEU A 17 -7.59 -10.63 -2.89
N ALA A 18 -6.98 -11.22 -1.85
CA ALA A 18 -6.41 -12.56 -1.95
C ALA A 18 -7.50 -13.61 -2.18
N ASP A 19 -8.63 -13.47 -1.48
CA ASP A 19 -9.76 -14.37 -1.58
C ASP A 19 -10.91 -13.72 -2.37
N GLY A 20 -11.52 -14.50 -3.28
CA GLY A 20 -12.59 -14.01 -4.16
C GLY A 20 -13.91 -13.69 -3.44
N ARG A 21 -14.03 -14.05 -2.17
CA ARG A 21 -15.23 -13.87 -1.33
C ARG A 21 -15.25 -12.54 -0.57
N ASP A 22 -14.13 -11.82 -0.54
CA ASP A 22 -13.93 -10.67 0.35
C ASP A 22 -14.40 -9.34 -0.28
N GLY A 23 -15.01 -9.37 -1.47
CA GLY A 23 -15.41 -8.15 -2.18
C GLY A 23 -16.42 -7.31 -1.40
N ALA A 24 -17.48 -7.95 -0.89
CA ALA A 24 -18.51 -7.25 -0.10
C ALA A 24 -17.95 -6.74 1.24
N GLU A 25 -17.11 -7.54 1.91
CA GLU A 25 -16.44 -7.16 3.15
C GLU A 25 -15.49 -5.97 2.92
N PHE A 26 -14.70 -5.99 1.85
CA PHE A 26 -13.84 -4.88 1.49
C PHE A 26 -14.65 -3.60 1.24
N GLU A 27 -15.77 -3.67 0.52
CA GLU A 27 -16.64 -2.50 0.29
C GLU A 27 -17.24 -1.94 1.59
N GLU A 28 -17.66 -2.82 2.50
CA GLU A 28 -18.16 -2.44 3.84
C GLU A 28 -17.06 -1.78 4.68
N VAL A 29 -15.85 -2.33 4.64
CA VAL A 29 -14.68 -1.76 5.33
C VAL A 29 -14.33 -0.39 4.75
N VAL A 30 -14.31 -0.23 3.43
CA VAL A 30 -14.10 1.07 2.76
C VAL A 30 -15.17 2.07 3.16
N GLN A 31 -16.44 1.65 3.23
CA GLN A 31 -17.52 2.51 3.70
C GLN A 31 -17.32 2.97 5.14
N THR A 32 -17.04 2.02 6.02
CA THR A 32 -16.82 2.26 7.45
C THR A 32 -15.62 3.18 7.66
N ALA A 33 -14.53 2.95 6.94
CA ALA A 33 -13.35 3.79 6.93
C ALA A 33 -13.65 5.23 6.50
N GLY A 34 -14.43 5.43 5.43
CA GLY A 34 -14.84 6.78 5.00
C GLY A 34 -15.70 7.53 6.03
N GLN A 35 -16.46 6.80 6.85
CA GLN A 35 -17.23 7.38 7.95
C GLN A 35 -16.36 7.71 9.17
N ARG A 36 -15.39 6.85 9.49
CA ARG A 36 -14.54 6.93 10.70
C ARG A 36 -13.28 7.78 10.54
N HIS A 37 -12.75 7.93 9.33
CA HIS A 37 -11.50 8.66 9.08
C HIS A 37 -11.79 9.99 8.39
N LEU A 38 -10.99 11.03 8.71
CA LEU A 38 -10.97 12.25 7.91
C LEU A 38 -10.36 11.92 6.53
N ALA A 39 -10.87 12.52 5.46
CA ALA A 39 -10.33 12.29 4.12
C ALA A 39 -8.83 12.62 4.02
N THR A 40 -8.36 13.59 4.81
CA THR A 40 -6.94 13.96 4.95
C THR A 40 -6.08 12.88 5.60
N ASN A 41 -6.69 11.95 6.33
CA ASN A 41 -6.01 10.83 6.96
C ASN A 41 -6.01 9.60 6.05
N LEU A 42 -6.85 9.59 5.00
CA LEU A 42 -6.99 8.49 4.03
C LEU A 42 -6.02 8.64 2.85
N VAL A 43 -4.82 9.16 3.09
CA VAL A 43 -3.80 9.39 2.06
C VAL A 43 -3.01 8.12 1.87
N THR A 44 -3.01 7.58 0.66
CA THR A 44 -2.03 6.54 0.30
C THR A 44 -0.90 7.22 -0.47
N ALA A 45 0.27 7.35 0.17
CA ALA A 45 1.39 8.11 -0.37
C ALA A 45 2.40 7.20 -1.09
N TYR A 46 2.54 7.35 -2.41
CA TYR A 46 3.45 6.53 -3.19
C TYR A 46 4.63 7.36 -3.66
N VAL A 47 5.83 6.83 -3.46
CA VAL A 47 7.07 7.55 -3.80
C VAL A 47 7.88 6.74 -4.80
N CYS A 48 7.51 6.87 -6.07
CA CYS A 48 8.28 6.30 -7.18
C CYS A 48 9.60 7.09 -7.28
N SER A 49 10.68 6.56 -6.69
CA SER A 49 11.97 7.27 -6.59
C SER A 49 12.66 7.47 -7.93
N VAL A 50 12.29 6.72 -8.97
CA VAL A 50 12.83 6.81 -10.33
C VAL A 50 11.73 6.43 -11.33
N GLY A 51 11.68 7.12 -12.47
CA GLY A 51 10.78 6.81 -13.59
C GLY A 51 9.36 7.32 -13.43
N LYS A 52 8.53 7.16 -14.48
CA LYS A 52 7.12 7.53 -14.45
C LYS A 52 6.29 6.32 -14.04
N CYS A 53 5.65 6.40 -12.88
CA CYS A 53 4.65 5.45 -12.43
C CYS A 53 3.24 5.95 -12.80
N ILE A 54 2.43 5.12 -13.46
CA ILE A 54 1.01 5.37 -13.72
C ILE A 54 0.20 4.52 -12.74
N PHE A 55 -0.63 5.17 -11.94
CA PHE A 55 -1.44 4.50 -10.93
C PHE A 55 -2.89 4.44 -11.35
N ARG A 56 -3.51 3.27 -11.20
CA ARG A 56 -4.95 3.08 -11.38
C ARG A 56 -5.54 2.48 -10.12
N ILE A 57 -6.52 3.16 -9.55
CA ILE A 57 -7.13 2.79 -8.29
C ILE A 57 -8.60 2.47 -8.55
N TRP A 58 -9.10 1.40 -7.94
CA TRP A 58 -10.51 1.11 -7.95
C TRP A 58 -11.28 2.20 -7.19
N ASN A 59 -12.21 2.86 -7.88
CA ASN A 59 -13.08 3.86 -7.30
C ASN A 59 -14.46 3.25 -7.02
N ARG A 60 -14.83 3.26 -5.73
CA ARG A 60 -16.14 2.78 -5.27
C ARG A 60 -17.32 3.49 -5.92
N LYS A 61 -17.24 4.82 -6.12
CA LYS A 61 -18.39 5.63 -6.55
C LYS A 61 -18.95 5.21 -7.90
N ASN A 62 -18.08 4.73 -8.80
CA ASN A 62 -18.44 4.31 -10.14
C ASN A 62 -18.05 2.86 -10.44
N HIS A 63 -17.60 2.10 -9.44
CA HIS A 63 -17.14 0.72 -9.56
C HIS A 63 -16.15 0.49 -10.71
N SER A 64 -15.28 1.48 -10.97
CA SER A 64 -14.35 1.46 -12.11
C SER A 64 -12.91 1.76 -11.69
N PHE A 65 -11.96 1.40 -12.54
CA PHE A 65 -10.55 1.78 -12.36
C PHE A 65 -10.30 3.15 -12.94
N GLU A 66 -9.88 4.08 -12.09
CA GLU A 66 -9.52 5.43 -12.50
C GLU A 66 -8.01 5.60 -12.46
N GLU A 67 -7.47 6.16 -13.54
CA GLU A 67 -6.10 6.67 -13.54
C GLU A 67 -6.08 7.98 -12.76
N THR A 68 -5.32 8.03 -11.67
CA THR A 68 -5.28 9.20 -10.80
C THR A 68 -3.86 9.52 -10.35
N SER A 69 -3.58 10.81 -10.15
CA SER A 69 -2.33 11.25 -9.53
C SER A 69 -2.38 10.92 -8.05
N ILE A 70 -1.45 10.10 -7.61
CA ILE A 70 -1.58 9.46 -6.31
C ILE A 70 -1.21 10.35 -5.13
N LEU A 71 -0.50 11.45 -5.40
CA LEU A 71 -0.31 12.55 -4.43
C LEU A 71 -1.63 13.22 -4.03
N GLN A 72 -2.72 12.95 -4.76
CA GLN A 72 -4.05 13.52 -4.52
C GLN A 72 -5.11 12.45 -4.21
N ALA A 73 -4.72 11.17 -4.18
CA ALA A 73 -5.65 10.06 -3.95
C ALA A 73 -5.94 9.89 -2.46
N ASN A 74 -7.06 10.46 -2.01
CA ASN A 74 -7.60 10.29 -0.65
C ASN A 74 -8.48 9.03 -0.55
N TYR A 75 -7.94 7.89 -0.95
CA TYR A 75 -8.63 6.60 -0.94
C TYR A 75 -7.85 5.61 -0.09
N PRO A 76 -8.45 5.01 0.95
CA PRO A 76 -7.82 3.90 1.66
C PRO A 76 -7.82 2.67 0.76
N VAL A 77 -6.63 2.16 0.48
CA VAL A 77 -6.42 1.04 -0.44
C VAL A 77 -6.17 -0.27 0.33
N ILE A 78 -5.62 -0.18 1.55
CA ILE A 78 -5.16 -1.32 2.33
C ILE A 78 -5.65 -1.23 3.78
N PHE A 79 -6.23 -2.31 4.28
CA PHE A 79 -6.76 -2.42 5.64
C PHE A 79 -6.07 -3.56 6.39
N ASP A 80 -5.90 -3.40 7.70
CA ASP A 80 -5.19 -4.33 8.58
C ASP A 80 -5.82 -5.74 8.66
N LYS A 81 -7.14 -5.82 8.46
CA LYS A 81 -7.93 -7.07 8.52
C LYS A 81 -8.11 -7.81 7.21
N ILE A 82 -7.73 -7.18 6.09
CA ILE A 82 -8.00 -7.74 4.76
C ILE A 82 -6.72 -8.38 4.22
N ARG A 83 -6.87 -9.55 3.60
CA ARG A 83 -5.76 -10.24 2.94
C ARG A 83 -5.64 -9.80 1.49
N TYR A 84 -4.43 -9.43 1.09
CA TYR A 84 -4.16 -8.89 -0.23
C TYR A 84 -3.19 -9.78 -1.00
N LYS A 85 -3.50 -10.04 -2.26
CA LYS A 85 -2.55 -10.62 -3.21
C LYS A 85 -1.85 -9.51 -3.98
N PHE A 86 -0.57 -9.37 -3.73
CA PHE A 86 0.36 -8.56 -4.51
C PHE A 86 0.91 -9.44 -5.64
N THR A 87 0.86 -8.94 -6.87
CA THR A 87 1.47 -9.60 -8.03
C THR A 87 2.40 -8.61 -8.70
N LEU A 88 3.70 -8.83 -8.54
CA LEU A 88 4.74 -8.01 -9.13
C LEU A 88 5.30 -8.72 -10.37
N SER A 89 5.35 -8.02 -11.50
CA SER A 89 5.87 -8.55 -12.76
C SER A 89 6.93 -7.61 -13.33
N PHE A 90 8.16 -8.07 -13.52
CA PHE A 90 9.22 -7.31 -14.17
C PHE A 90 9.32 -7.64 -15.66
N HIS A 91 9.57 -6.63 -16.48
CA HIS A 91 9.73 -6.78 -17.92
C HIS A 91 11.03 -7.53 -18.28
N ARG A 92 11.08 -8.11 -19.48
CA ARG A 92 12.17 -8.99 -19.97
C ARG A 92 13.60 -8.41 -19.89
N GLU A 93 13.72 -7.09 -19.85
CA GLU A 93 15.00 -6.36 -19.86
C GLU A 93 15.55 -6.10 -18.45
N VAL A 94 14.76 -6.46 -17.42
CA VAL A 94 15.16 -6.35 -16.02
C VAL A 94 15.94 -7.58 -15.59
N LEU A 95 17.03 -7.34 -14.87
CA LEU A 95 17.93 -8.35 -14.33
C LEU A 95 17.93 -8.29 -12.80
N HIS A 96 18.09 -9.46 -12.19
CA HIS A 96 18.26 -9.64 -10.74
C HIS A 96 17.22 -8.89 -9.87
N PRO A 97 15.91 -8.98 -10.16
CA PRO A 97 14.93 -8.33 -9.32
C PRO A 97 14.91 -8.97 -7.93
N SER A 98 14.72 -8.12 -6.92
CA SER A 98 14.50 -8.51 -5.54
C SER A 98 13.55 -7.53 -4.88
N VAL A 99 12.84 -8.01 -3.87
CA VAL A 99 11.87 -7.23 -3.10
C VAL A 99 12.26 -7.28 -1.65
N TYR A 100 12.19 -6.13 -1.00
CA TYR A 100 12.44 -5.96 0.42
C TYR A 100 11.28 -5.21 1.07
N THR A 101 10.97 -5.59 2.31
CA THR A 101 10.01 -4.91 3.18
C THR A 101 10.62 -4.83 4.59
N LYS A 102 10.26 -3.79 5.34
CA LYS A 102 10.69 -3.62 6.74
C LYS A 102 9.89 -4.45 7.73
N LEU A 103 8.74 -4.99 7.32
CA LEU A 103 7.94 -5.86 8.17
C LEU A 103 8.59 -7.24 8.23
N GLU A 104 9.19 -7.59 9.37
CA GLU A 104 9.81 -8.90 9.61
C GLU A 104 8.83 -10.06 9.38
N SER A 105 7.56 -9.84 9.73
CA SER A 105 6.46 -10.79 9.48
C SER A 105 6.24 -11.11 8.01
N LEU A 106 6.72 -10.26 7.11
CA LEU A 106 6.59 -10.40 5.65
C LEU A 106 7.93 -10.65 4.95
N GLU A 107 8.99 -10.95 5.71
CA GLU A 107 10.31 -11.25 5.16
C GLU A 107 10.22 -12.49 4.25
N ASN A 108 10.88 -12.42 3.07
CA ASN A 108 10.96 -13.51 2.09
C ASN A 108 9.64 -13.98 1.46
N ILE A 109 8.51 -13.29 1.66
CA ILE A 109 7.24 -13.64 1.01
C ILE A 109 7.32 -13.43 -0.51
N PHE A 110 8.04 -12.39 -0.94
CA PHE A 110 8.20 -12.07 -2.36
C PHE A 110 9.32 -12.91 -2.98
N GLN A 111 8.97 -14.09 -3.49
CA GLN A 111 9.89 -14.95 -4.23
C GLN A 111 9.78 -14.69 -5.73
N MET A 112 10.87 -14.26 -6.37
CA MET A 112 10.90 -14.02 -7.81
C MET A 112 10.99 -15.34 -8.57
N GLN A 113 10.02 -15.56 -9.45
CA GLN A 113 9.99 -16.70 -10.36
C GLN A 113 10.31 -16.22 -11.77
N LYS A 114 11.32 -16.81 -12.40
CA LYS A 114 11.66 -16.52 -13.80
C LYS A 114 10.66 -17.24 -14.71
N THR A 115 10.09 -16.50 -15.66
CA THR A 115 9.15 -17.05 -16.65
C THR A 115 9.88 -17.63 -17.86
N LYS A 116 9.14 -18.31 -18.74
CA LYS A 116 9.67 -18.80 -20.04
C LYS A 116 10.12 -17.68 -20.98
N GLU A 117 9.61 -16.46 -20.79
CA GLU A 117 9.88 -15.30 -21.63
C GLU A 117 11.02 -14.42 -21.08
N ASN A 118 11.82 -14.95 -20.14
CA ASN A 118 12.91 -14.22 -19.47
C ASN A 118 12.43 -12.98 -18.68
N SER A 119 11.14 -12.93 -18.34
CA SER A 119 10.60 -11.99 -17.35
C SER A 119 10.60 -12.60 -15.95
N TYR A 120 10.27 -11.82 -14.93
CA TYR A 120 10.15 -12.29 -13.55
C TYR A 120 8.77 -11.95 -13.00
N VAL A 121 8.19 -12.87 -12.23
CA VAL A 121 6.91 -12.66 -11.55
C VAL A 121 7.01 -13.10 -10.10
N SER A 122 6.35 -12.38 -9.20
CA SER A 122 6.26 -12.73 -7.79
C SER A 122 4.86 -12.47 -7.27
N PRO A 123 4.01 -13.51 -7.17
CA PRO A 123 2.78 -13.44 -6.42
C PRO A 123 3.07 -13.62 -4.93
N ALA A 124 2.52 -12.73 -4.11
CA ALA A 124 2.66 -12.72 -2.66
C ALA A 124 1.29 -12.44 -2.02
N VAL A 125 0.91 -13.20 -1.00
CA VAL A 125 -0.29 -12.92 -0.22
C VAL A 125 0.16 -12.30 1.10
N LEU A 126 -0.29 -11.09 1.36
CA LEU A 126 0.01 -10.31 2.55
C LEU A 126 -1.21 -10.32 3.47
N ASP A 127 -0.92 -10.55 4.75
CA ASP A 127 -1.85 -10.45 5.85
C ASP A 127 -1.21 -9.52 6.88
N PHE A 128 -1.88 -8.40 7.16
CA PHE A 128 -1.38 -7.38 8.07
C PHE A 128 -1.77 -7.68 9.53
N ARG A 129 -2.56 -8.72 9.81
CA ARG A 129 -2.84 -9.27 11.14
C ARG A 129 -3.17 -8.21 12.22
N ASP A 130 -4.06 -7.27 11.89
CA ASP A 130 -4.46 -6.18 12.78
C ASP A 130 -3.30 -5.23 13.19
N GLU A 131 -2.22 -5.16 12.41
CA GLU A 131 -1.10 -4.22 12.59
C GLU A 131 -1.24 -3.02 11.62
N PRO A 132 -1.98 -1.96 12.00
CA PRO A 132 -2.03 -0.74 11.20
C PRO A 132 -0.71 0.03 11.25
N GLY A 133 -0.41 0.77 10.19
CA GLY A 133 0.82 1.57 10.13
C GLY A 133 1.35 1.77 8.72
N ASP A 134 2.59 2.25 8.63
CA ASP A 134 3.29 2.42 7.36
C ASP A 134 3.83 1.08 6.86
N PHE A 135 3.45 0.70 5.64
CA PHE A 135 4.03 -0.41 4.91
C PHE A 135 4.89 0.11 3.76
N GLU A 136 6.15 -0.31 3.70
CA GLU A 136 7.09 0.06 2.64
C GLU A 136 7.55 -1.17 1.86
N LEU A 137 7.24 -1.20 0.57
CA LEU A 137 7.68 -2.22 -0.39
C LEU A 137 8.79 -1.64 -1.27
N ILE A 138 10.00 -2.15 -1.15
CA ILE A 138 11.19 -1.67 -1.86
C ILE A 138 11.58 -2.67 -2.94
N LEU A 139 11.61 -2.22 -4.17
CA LEU A 139 12.09 -2.97 -5.33
C LEU A 139 13.54 -2.61 -5.60
N HIS A 140 14.40 -3.62 -5.71
CA HIS A 140 15.75 -3.48 -6.25
C HIS A 140 15.90 -4.34 -7.49
N TYR A 141 16.45 -3.78 -8.55
CA TYR A 141 16.68 -4.49 -9.79
C TYR A 141 17.75 -3.78 -10.63
N GLN A 142 18.18 -4.41 -11.71
CA GLN A 142 19.08 -3.81 -12.69
C GLN A 142 18.36 -3.68 -14.03
N PHE A 143 18.41 -2.50 -14.62
CA PHE A 143 17.97 -2.29 -16.00
C PHE A 143 19.20 -2.00 -16.86
N ARG A 144 19.49 -2.90 -17.80
CA ARG A 144 20.76 -2.92 -18.55
C ARG A 144 21.98 -3.01 -17.61
N THR A 145 22.70 -1.92 -17.38
CA THR A 145 23.86 -1.83 -16.48
C THR A 145 23.62 -0.91 -15.29
N ILE A 146 22.42 -0.33 -15.16
CA ILE A 146 22.11 0.68 -14.16
C ILE A 146 21.29 0.04 -13.05
N PRO A 147 21.77 0.05 -11.78
CA PRO A 147 20.97 -0.39 -10.66
C PRO A 147 19.83 0.59 -10.41
N GLN A 148 18.65 0.04 -10.14
CA GLN A 148 17.41 0.76 -9.93
C GLN A 148 16.83 0.42 -8.57
N ARG A 149 16.28 1.44 -7.91
CA ARG A 149 15.57 1.30 -6.65
C ARG A 149 14.27 2.08 -6.74
N VAL A 150 13.16 1.40 -6.49
CA VAL A 150 11.82 1.98 -6.42
C VAL A 150 11.19 1.63 -5.09
N SER A 151 10.67 2.61 -4.36
CA SER A 151 9.94 2.38 -3.10
C SER A 151 8.45 2.63 -3.30
N PHE A 152 7.61 1.80 -2.69
CA PHE A 152 6.19 2.05 -2.54
C PHE A 152 5.90 2.15 -1.06
N LYS A 153 5.23 3.22 -0.65
CA LYS A 153 4.74 3.39 0.70
C LYS A 153 3.23 3.31 0.68
N PHE A 154 2.67 2.65 1.68
CA PHE A 154 1.23 2.48 1.83
C PHE A 154 0.89 2.71 3.29
N GLN A 155 -0.24 3.37 3.52
CA GLN A 155 -0.83 3.39 4.85
C GLN A 155 -1.77 2.18 4.97
N VAL A 156 -1.53 1.34 5.98
CA VAL A 156 -2.43 0.26 6.39
C VAL A 156 -3.39 0.84 7.42
N TYR A 157 -4.67 0.83 7.08
CA TYR A 157 -5.72 1.45 7.89
C TYR A 157 -6.34 0.46 8.87
N PRO A 158 -6.50 0.83 10.15
CA PRO A 158 -7.23 0.00 11.08
C PRO A 158 -8.73 0.10 10.83
N VAL A 159 -9.39 -1.05 10.67
CA VAL A 159 -10.85 -1.10 10.49
C VAL A 159 -11.59 -0.69 11.77
N ASN A 160 -11.03 -1.02 12.94
CA ASN A 160 -11.68 -0.89 14.23
C ASN A 160 -11.49 0.48 14.93
N LEU A 161 -10.54 1.30 14.49
CA LEU A 161 -10.23 2.60 15.09
C LEU A 161 -10.98 3.73 14.37
N ASP A 162 -11.56 4.64 15.14
CA ASP A 162 -12.25 5.83 14.63
C ASP A 162 -11.36 7.05 14.84
N PHE A 163 -10.51 7.40 13.88
CA PHE A 163 -9.56 8.50 14.10
C PHE A 163 -10.24 9.87 14.23
N LYS A 164 -11.47 10.06 13.74
CA LYS A 164 -12.20 11.32 14.01
C LYS A 164 -12.46 11.49 15.49
N ARG A 165 -12.81 10.41 16.18
CA ARG A 165 -13.13 10.41 17.61
C ARG A 165 -11.92 10.15 18.49
N ASP A 166 -11.08 9.21 18.08
CA ASP A 166 -10.03 8.62 18.90
C ASP A 166 -8.73 9.44 18.81
N LEU A 167 -8.41 10.09 17.67
CA LEU A 167 -7.20 10.92 17.56
C LEU A 167 -7.22 12.13 18.52
N PRO A 168 -8.31 12.93 18.62
CA PRO A 168 -8.40 13.98 19.63
C PRO A 168 -8.37 13.46 21.07
N ALA A 169 -8.95 12.28 21.33
CA ALA A 169 -8.94 11.66 22.65
C ALA A 169 -7.54 11.16 23.04
N MET A 170 -6.81 10.57 22.09
CA MET A 170 -5.41 10.15 22.27
C MET A 170 -4.51 11.36 22.48
N GLN A 171 -4.67 12.45 21.71
CA GLN A 171 -3.92 13.70 21.91
C GLN A 171 -4.17 14.29 23.30
N ARG A 172 -5.43 14.35 23.76
CA ARG A 172 -5.76 14.79 25.13
C ARG A 172 -5.15 13.88 26.19
N SER A 173 -5.14 12.57 25.97
CA SER A 173 -4.56 11.62 26.91
C SER A 173 -3.04 11.77 27.03
N VAL A 174 -2.36 12.01 25.90
CA VAL A 174 -0.93 12.30 25.86
C VAL A 174 -0.62 13.65 26.51
N GLU A 175 -1.44 14.67 26.30
CA GLU A 175 -1.31 15.97 26.99
C GLU A 175 -1.54 15.89 28.50
N VAL A 176 -2.35 14.93 28.97
CA VAL A 176 -2.60 14.71 30.41
C VAL A 176 -1.46 13.92 31.08
N ILE A 177 -0.85 12.96 30.37
CA ILE A 177 0.26 12.14 30.91
C ILE A 177 1.62 12.85 30.74
N HIS A 178 1.76 13.65 29.70
CA HIS A 178 2.88 14.56 29.46
C HIS A 178 2.33 15.96 29.20
N PRO A 179 1.92 16.69 30.26
CA PRO A 179 1.63 18.10 30.12
C PRO A 179 2.90 18.72 29.57
N ARG A 180 2.84 19.22 28.33
CA ARG A 180 4.01 19.79 27.66
C ARG A 180 4.67 20.78 28.61
N TYR A 181 5.97 20.63 28.78
CA TYR A 181 6.89 21.69 29.16
C TYR A 181 6.68 22.87 28.20
N LEU A 182 5.65 23.68 28.46
CA LEU A 182 5.57 25.06 28.02
C LEU A 182 6.49 25.84 28.96
N LEU A 183 7.79 25.69 28.72
CA LEU A 183 8.77 26.64 29.21
C LEU A 183 9.05 27.63 28.08
N ILE A 184 8.63 28.87 28.35
CA ILE A 184 9.28 30.13 27.95
C ILE A 184 8.95 30.57 26.51
N THR A 185 8.47 31.79 26.23
CA THR A 185 8.48 33.10 26.93
C THR A 185 7.10 33.73 26.99
#